data_AF-A0A1Y5DI03-F1
#
_entry.id   AF-A0A1Y5DI03-F1
#
_cell.length_a   1.000
_cell.length_b   1.000
_cell.length_c   1.000
_cell.angle_alpha   90.00
_cell.angle_beta   90.00
_cell.angle_gamma   90.00
#
_symmetry.space_group_name_H-M   'P 1'
#
loop_
_entity.id
_entity.type
_entity.pdbx_description
1 polymer ?
#
loop_
_entity_poly.entity_id
_entity_poly.type
_entity_poly.pdbx_seq_one_letter_code
_entity_poly.pdbx_strand_id
1 'polypeptide(L)'
;MALFRDWFLIEHLKLELNPQDERILRQTFELLRESALGQIQVPVHRDYHSRNIMMLDDESLGIIDFQDAVLGPITYDLVSLLRDCYVAWPAVNVEAWVKEYYALARKAGLMGAISEMQFMLWFDWMGLQRHIKVAGIFSRLSIRDGKSAYLDDIPMTLNYIVQVSAQYDGLSEFHSWLQQRVLPLLNYDLPALEAES
;
A
#
# COMPACT_ATOMS: atom_id res chain seq x y z
N MET A 1 7.75 7.84 -5.27
CA MET A 1 6.58 8.41 -4.58
C MET A 1 6.29 9.88 -4.98
N ALA A 2 7.08 10.49 -5.87
CA ALA A 2 6.82 11.84 -6.39
C ALA A 2 5.40 12.02 -6.97
N LEU A 3 4.82 10.97 -7.56
CA LEU A 3 3.45 11.04 -8.10
C LEU A 3 2.39 11.42 -7.05
N PHE A 4 2.54 10.99 -5.79
CA PHE A 4 1.61 11.39 -4.74
C PHE A 4 1.66 12.89 -4.51
N ARG A 5 2.88 13.43 -4.36
CA ARG A 5 3.13 14.86 -4.22
C ARG A 5 2.61 15.65 -5.41
N ASP A 6 3.06 15.29 -6.60
CA ASP A 6 2.84 16.11 -7.80
C ASP A 6 1.39 16.00 -8.29
N TRP A 7 0.84 14.78 -8.35
CA TRP A 7 -0.47 14.55 -8.98
C TRP A 7 -1.62 14.52 -7.99
N PHE A 8 -1.45 13.89 -6.82
CA PHE A 8 -2.53 13.82 -5.84
C PHE A 8 -2.61 15.09 -5.00
N LEU A 9 -1.51 15.55 -4.38
CA LEU A 9 -1.56 16.73 -3.52
C LEU A 9 -1.68 18.03 -4.32
N ILE A 10 -0.76 18.28 -5.25
CA ILE A 10 -0.70 19.56 -5.98
C ILE A 10 -1.79 19.61 -7.06
N GLU A 11 -1.83 18.64 -7.98
CA GLU A 11 -2.74 18.74 -9.11
C GLU A 11 -4.19 18.36 -8.80
N HIS A 12 -4.44 17.34 -7.99
CA HIS A 12 -5.80 16.90 -7.68
C HIS A 12 -6.42 17.70 -6.52
N LEU A 13 -5.75 17.76 -5.36
CA LEU A 13 -6.28 18.48 -4.19
C LEU A 13 -6.03 20.00 -4.21
N LYS A 14 -5.23 20.50 -5.15
CA LYS A 14 -4.83 21.91 -5.22
C LYS A 14 -4.17 22.40 -3.93
N LEU A 15 -3.47 21.51 -3.23
CA LEU A 15 -2.77 21.82 -1.99
C LEU A 15 -1.45 22.54 -2.31
N GLU A 16 -1.32 23.77 -1.81
CA GLU A 16 -0.04 24.49 -1.79
C GLU A 16 0.84 23.92 -0.67
N LEU A 17 1.96 23.29 -1.06
CA LEU A 17 2.91 22.69 -0.14
C LEU A 17 3.89 23.75 0.38
N ASN A 18 3.98 23.87 1.70
CA ASN A 18 4.99 24.69 2.36
C ASN A 18 6.27 23.86 2.64
N PRO A 19 7.39 24.49 3.08
CA PRO A 19 8.63 23.76 3.36
C PRO A 19 8.53 22.65 4.40
N GLN A 20 7.60 22.78 5.36
CA GLN A 20 7.34 21.78 6.38
C GLN A 20 6.59 20.57 5.79
N ASP A 21 5.58 20.80 4.94
CA ASP A 21 4.89 19.74 4.19
C ASP A 21 5.90 18.91 3.38
N GLU A 22 6.79 19.59 2.65
CA GLU A 22 7.84 18.98 1.84
C GLU A 22 8.85 18.16 2.67
N ARG A 23 9.17 18.63 3.89
CA ARG A 23 10.04 17.88 4.81
C ARG A 23 9.39 16.57 5.24
N ILE A 24 8.14 16.62 5.69
CA ILE A 24 7.40 15.46 6.18
C ILE A 24 7.29 14.40 5.07
N LEU A 25 6.93 14.82 3.85
CA LEU A 25 6.83 13.92 2.70
C LEU A 25 8.17 13.25 2.39
N ARG A 26 9.28 14.01 2.32
CA ARG A 26 10.60 13.43 2.06
C ARG A 26 11.01 12.42 3.14
N GLN A 27 10.85 12.76 4.42
CA GLN A 27 11.23 11.86 5.51
C GLN A 27 10.40 10.58 5.51
N THR A 28 9.09 10.69 5.29
CA THR A 28 8.20 9.54 5.19
C THR A 28 8.58 8.65 4.01
N PHE A 29 8.80 9.24 2.83
CA PHE A 29 9.18 8.49 1.63
C PHE A 29 10.52 7.80 1.79
N GLU A 30 11.49 8.45 2.43
CA GLU A 30 12.79 7.84 2.72
C GLU A 30 12.64 6.68 3.70
N LEU A 31 11.89 6.86 4.79
CA LEU A 31 11.63 5.83 5.79
C LEU A 31 10.99 4.57 5.16
N LEU A 32 9.97 4.75 4.32
CA LEU A 32 9.31 3.64 3.64
C LEU A 32 10.25 2.96 2.63
N ARG A 33 11.08 3.73 1.92
CA ARG A 33 12.08 3.19 1.00
C ARG A 33 13.12 2.33 1.73
N GLU A 34 13.66 2.83 2.84
CA GLU A 34 14.66 2.09 3.62
C GLU A 34 14.06 0.82 4.24
N SER A 35 12.81 0.87 4.71
CA SER A 35 12.10 -0.32 5.17
C SER A 35 11.95 -1.37 4.06
N ALA A 36 11.57 -0.96 2.84
CA ALA A 36 11.46 -1.84 1.68
C ALA A 36 12.81 -2.48 1.29
N LEU A 37 13.88 -1.69 1.25
CA LEU A 37 15.23 -2.16 0.93
C LEU A 37 15.82 -3.07 2.01
N GLY A 38 15.42 -2.87 3.27
CA GLY A 38 15.81 -3.69 4.41
C GLY A 38 15.12 -5.06 4.47
N GLN A 39 14.10 -5.31 3.66
CA GLN A 39 13.43 -6.61 3.62
C GLN A 39 14.29 -7.66 2.89
N ILE A 40 14.01 -8.92 3.19
CA ILE A 40 14.52 -10.05 2.41
C ILE A 40 14.06 -9.89 0.96
N GLN A 41 15.01 -10.01 0.02
CA GLN A 41 14.73 -9.87 -1.41
C GLN A 41 14.44 -11.24 -2.03
N VAL A 42 13.31 -11.35 -2.72
CA VAL A 42 12.84 -12.56 -3.41
C VAL A 42 12.34 -12.21 -4.81
N PRO A 43 12.16 -13.18 -5.72
CA PRO A 43 11.41 -12.93 -6.95
C PRO A 43 10.00 -12.46 -6.62
N VAL A 44 9.61 -11.30 -7.16
CA VAL A 44 8.28 -10.71 -7.02
C VAL A 44 7.66 -10.51 -8.41
N HIS A 45 6.38 -10.84 -8.54
CA HIS A 45 5.59 -10.69 -9.75
C HIS A 45 5.24 -9.23 -10.04
N ARG A 46 5.18 -8.40 -8.99
CA ARG A 46 4.77 -6.97 -8.98
C ARG A 46 3.27 -6.72 -9.16
N ASP A 47 2.63 -7.52 -9.98
CA ASP A 47 1.19 -7.47 -10.29
C ASP A 47 0.45 -8.73 -9.79
N TYR A 48 0.83 -9.23 -8.61
CA TYR A 48 0.21 -10.38 -7.95
C TYR A 48 -1.12 -10.00 -7.27
N HIS A 49 -2.14 -9.70 -8.06
CA HIS A 49 -3.48 -9.36 -7.57
C HIS A 49 -4.53 -10.33 -8.14
N SER A 50 -5.71 -10.36 -7.52
CA SER A 50 -6.79 -11.30 -7.85
C SER A 50 -7.09 -11.44 -9.35
N ARG A 51 -7.01 -10.36 -10.13
CA ARG A 51 -7.27 -10.37 -11.58
C ARG A 51 -6.23 -11.12 -12.42
N ASN A 52 -5.05 -11.38 -11.88
CA ASN A 52 -3.96 -12.11 -12.53
C ASN A 52 -3.85 -13.57 -12.03
N ILE A 53 -4.80 -14.00 -11.19
CA ILE A 53 -4.88 -15.34 -10.63
C ILE A 53 -6.15 -16.01 -11.15
N MET A 54 -6.00 -17.09 -11.91
CA MET A 54 -7.08 -17.83 -12.56
C MET A 54 -7.28 -19.18 -11.91
N MET A 55 -8.53 -19.55 -11.63
CA MET A 55 -8.88 -20.94 -11.31
C MET A 55 -8.90 -21.74 -12.62
N LEU A 56 -8.11 -22.80 -12.68
CA LEU A 56 -8.09 -23.72 -13.82
C LEU A 56 -9.15 -24.83 -13.64
N ASP A 57 -9.40 -25.59 -14.71
CA ASP A 57 -10.41 -26.66 -14.71
C ASP A 57 -10.13 -27.78 -13.68
N ASP A 58 -8.88 -27.93 -13.26
CA ASP A 58 -8.43 -28.89 -12.24
C ASP A 58 -8.37 -28.28 -10.82
N GLU A 59 -9.01 -27.13 -10.62
CA GLU A 59 -9.00 -26.34 -9.37
C GLU A 59 -7.62 -25.79 -8.95
N SER A 60 -6.59 -25.97 -9.78
CA SER A 60 -5.30 -25.34 -9.55
C SER A 60 -5.30 -23.85 -9.92
N LEU A 61 -4.27 -23.12 -9.47
CA LEU A 61 -4.12 -21.69 -9.75
C LEU A 61 -3.15 -21.45 -10.91
N GLY A 62 -3.64 -20.81 -11.96
CA GLY A 62 -2.85 -20.22 -13.03
C GLY A 62 -2.48 -18.77 -12.71
N ILE A 63 -1.24 -18.38 -12.93
CA ILE A 63 -0.76 -17.00 -12.74
C ILE A 63 -0.31 -16.45 -14.09
N ILE A 64 -0.76 -15.25 -14.44
CA ILE A 64 -0.44 -14.57 -15.70
C ILE A 64 0.19 -13.20 -15.43
N ASP A 65 0.76 -12.57 -16.47
CA ASP A 65 1.33 -11.21 -16.41
C ASP A 65 2.68 -11.10 -15.65
N PHE A 66 3.46 -12.20 -15.62
CA PHE A 66 4.72 -12.32 -14.88
C PHE A 66 5.97 -11.79 -15.62
N GLN A 67 5.83 -11.24 -16.85
CA GLN A 67 6.96 -10.76 -17.66
C GLN A 67 7.76 -9.64 -17.00
N ASP A 68 7.15 -8.97 -16.03
CA ASP A 68 7.64 -7.81 -15.35
C ASP A 68 8.27 -8.15 -13.97
N ALA A 69 8.41 -9.44 -13.67
CA ALA A 69 8.97 -9.92 -12.41
C ALA A 69 10.41 -9.43 -12.18
N VAL A 70 10.71 -9.08 -10.93
CA VAL A 70 12.02 -8.58 -10.49
C VAL A 70 12.40 -9.17 -9.14
N LEU A 71 13.62 -8.91 -8.68
CA LEU A 71 13.92 -9.07 -7.25
C LEU A 71 13.33 -7.90 -6.47
N GLY A 72 12.61 -8.21 -5.40
CA GLY A 72 11.96 -7.21 -4.57
C GLY A 72 11.63 -7.72 -3.15
N PRO A 73 11.01 -6.87 -2.33
CA PRO A 73 10.72 -7.17 -0.93
C PRO A 73 9.79 -8.37 -0.77
N ILE A 74 10.06 -9.26 0.18
CA ILE A 74 9.30 -10.49 0.43
C ILE A 74 7.81 -10.29 0.74
N THR A 75 7.42 -9.08 1.14
CA THR A 75 6.01 -8.72 1.40
C THR A 75 5.29 -8.16 0.18
N TYR A 76 5.99 -7.86 -0.93
CA TYR A 76 5.45 -7.07 -2.04
C TYR A 76 4.22 -7.70 -2.70
N ASP A 77 4.32 -8.98 -3.08
CA ASP A 77 3.21 -9.70 -3.73
C ASP A 77 2.10 -10.03 -2.72
N LEU A 78 2.47 -10.34 -1.46
CA LEU A 78 1.48 -10.56 -0.39
C LEU A 78 0.62 -9.32 -0.15
N VAL A 79 1.24 -8.14 -0.12
CA VAL A 79 0.53 -6.86 -0.01
C VAL A 79 -0.33 -6.60 -1.25
N SER A 80 0.17 -6.93 -2.44
CA SER A 80 -0.59 -6.77 -3.69
C SER A 80 -1.89 -7.58 -3.70
N LEU A 81 -1.90 -8.72 -3.01
CA LEU A 81 -3.06 -9.58 -2.88
C LEU A 81 -3.99 -9.18 -1.73
N LEU A 82 -3.43 -8.94 -0.54
CA LEU A 82 -4.20 -8.75 0.70
C LEU A 82 -4.62 -7.30 0.97
N ARG A 83 -3.95 -6.34 0.33
CA ARG A 83 -4.28 -4.90 0.36
C ARG A 83 -4.49 -4.38 -1.05
N ASP A 84 -5.21 -5.16 -1.86
CA ASP A 84 -5.62 -4.75 -3.20
C ASP A 84 -6.57 -3.54 -3.10
N CYS A 85 -6.45 -2.58 -4.01
CA CYS A 85 -7.28 -1.37 -4.01
C CYS A 85 -8.73 -1.64 -4.44
N TYR A 86 -9.01 -2.84 -4.96
CA TYR A 86 -10.34 -3.24 -5.42
C TYR A 86 -11.14 -4.07 -4.40
N VAL A 87 -10.50 -4.60 -3.36
CA VAL A 87 -11.12 -5.52 -2.40
C VAL A 87 -10.69 -5.18 -0.98
N ALA A 88 -11.66 -4.81 -0.14
CA ALA A 88 -11.46 -4.60 1.28
C ALA A 88 -11.77 -5.89 2.05
N TRP A 89 -10.74 -6.55 2.57
CA TRP A 89 -10.88 -7.71 3.46
C TRP A 89 -11.04 -7.27 4.93
N PRO A 90 -11.73 -8.06 5.77
CA PRO A 90 -11.75 -7.84 7.21
C PRO A 90 -10.33 -7.83 7.80
N ALA A 91 -10.03 -6.88 8.68
CA ALA A 91 -8.68 -6.69 9.22
C ALA A 91 -8.14 -7.95 9.92
N VAL A 92 -8.99 -8.64 10.69
CA VAL A 92 -8.68 -9.91 11.36
C VAL A 92 -8.24 -10.99 10.37
N ASN A 93 -8.90 -11.08 9.21
CA ASN A 93 -8.53 -12.07 8.19
C ASN A 93 -7.17 -11.74 7.57
N VAL A 94 -6.93 -10.47 7.25
CA VAL A 94 -5.63 -10.04 6.71
C VAL A 94 -4.51 -10.31 7.72
N GLU A 95 -4.72 -9.98 8.99
CA GLU A 95 -3.73 -10.25 10.04
C GLU A 95 -3.44 -11.76 10.15
N ALA A 96 -4.48 -12.60 10.16
CA ALA A 96 -4.35 -14.05 10.22
C ALA A 96 -3.57 -14.61 9.01
N TRP A 97 -3.89 -14.17 7.79
CA TRP A 97 -3.20 -14.62 6.57
C TRP A 97 -1.75 -14.15 6.50
N VAL A 98 -1.44 -12.94 6.98
CA VAL A 98 -0.06 -12.45 7.07
C VAL A 98 0.75 -13.30 8.05
N LYS A 99 0.17 -13.67 9.20
CA LYS A 99 0.81 -14.56 10.18
C LYS A 99 1.02 -15.96 9.63
N GLU A 100 0.04 -16.48 8.89
CA GLU A 100 0.15 -17.78 8.22
C GLU A 100 1.28 -17.78 7.18
N TYR A 101 1.33 -16.76 6.32
CA TYR A 101 2.42 -16.59 5.36
C TYR A 101 3.78 -16.50 6.07
N TYR A 102 3.89 -15.73 7.15
CA TYR A 102 5.12 -15.63 7.94
C TYR A 102 5.55 -17.00 8.49
N ALA A 103 4.62 -17.78 9.04
CA ALA A 103 4.91 -19.11 9.57
C ALA A 103 5.40 -20.07 8.48
N LEU A 104 4.76 -20.04 7.30
CA LEU A 104 5.18 -20.84 6.14
C LEU A 104 6.55 -20.42 5.63
N ALA A 105 6.80 -19.12 5.47
CA ALA A 105 8.09 -18.60 5.02
C ALA A 105 9.22 -18.88 6.03
N ARG A 106 8.91 -18.85 7.34
CA ARG A 106 9.84 -19.24 8.40
C ARG A 106 10.17 -20.73 8.33
N LYS A 107 9.18 -21.59 8.15
CA LYS A 107 9.36 -23.04 7.97
C LYS A 107 10.18 -23.35 6.71
N ALA A 108 10.03 -22.56 5.66
CA ALA A 108 10.81 -22.65 4.42
C ALA A 108 12.25 -22.09 4.55
N GLY A 109 12.65 -21.57 5.71
CA GLY A 109 14.00 -21.03 5.94
C GLY A 109 14.24 -19.63 5.36
N LEU A 110 13.19 -18.94 4.91
CA LEU A 110 13.32 -17.61 4.28
C LEU A 110 13.48 -16.48 5.30
N MET A 111 12.94 -16.64 6.51
CA MET A 111 12.80 -15.53 7.48
C MET A 111 14.04 -15.22 8.31
N GLY A 112 15.07 -16.08 8.33
CA GLY A 112 16.25 -15.88 9.17
C GLY A 112 15.88 -15.56 10.63
N ALA A 113 16.35 -14.42 11.14
CA ALA A 113 16.08 -13.93 12.50
C ALA A 113 14.91 -12.93 12.60
N ILE A 114 14.16 -12.70 11.51
CA ILE A 114 13.05 -11.74 11.47
C ILE A 114 11.90 -12.22 12.34
N SER A 115 11.44 -11.37 13.25
CA SER A 115 10.28 -11.64 14.11
C SER A 115 8.97 -11.41 13.35
N GLU A 116 7.88 -12.02 13.83
CA GLU A 116 6.53 -11.80 13.29
C GLU A 116 6.13 -10.33 13.33
N MET A 117 6.44 -9.64 14.43
CA MET A 117 6.18 -8.20 14.59
C MET A 117 6.93 -7.36 13.55
N GLN A 118 8.20 -7.68 13.28
CA GLN A 118 8.98 -6.99 12.25
C GLN A 118 8.42 -7.28 10.85
N PHE A 119 7.94 -8.51 10.60
CA PHE A 119 7.31 -8.88 9.35
C PHE A 119 5.98 -8.15 9.13
N MET A 120 5.16 -7.99 10.17
CA MET A 120 3.92 -7.22 10.11
C MET A 120 4.21 -5.74 9.79
N LEU A 121 5.21 -5.14 10.45
CA LEU A 121 5.66 -3.78 10.12
C LEU A 121 6.08 -3.66 8.65
N TRP A 122 6.87 -4.61 8.17
CA TRP A 122 7.28 -4.67 6.75
C TRP A 122 6.09 -4.75 5.80
N PHE A 123 5.10 -5.58 6.12
CA PHE A 123 3.88 -5.74 5.35
C PHE A 123 3.09 -4.42 5.29
N ASP A 124 2.83 -3.81 6.45
CA ASP A 124 2.04 -2.58 6.53
C ASP A 124 2.73 -1.41 5.83
N TRP A 125 4.04 -1.23 6.03
CA TRP A 125 4.80 -0.14 5.43
C TRP A 125 4.98 -0.33 3.92
N MET A 126 5.10 -1.57 3.45
CA MET A 126 5.07 -1.89 2.02
C MET A 126 3.70 -1.56 1.42
N GLY A 127 2.62 -1.90 2.12
CA GLY A 127 1.26 -1.47 1.78
C GLY A 127 1.17 0.04 1.68
N LEU A 128 1.64 0.77 2.70
CA LEU A 128 1.55 2.22 2.77
C LEU A 128 2.27 2.86 1.58
N GLN A 129 3.49 2.40 1.29
CA GLN A 129 4.27 2.85 0.14
C GLN A 129 3.52 2.62 -1.19
N ARG A 130 2.90 1.45 -1.36
CA ARG A 130 2.13 1.10 -2.55
C ARG A 130 0.89 1.98 -2.69
N HIS A 131 0.12 2.18 -1.64
CA HIS A 131 -1.09 3.00 -1.66
C HIS A 131 -0.78 4.47 -1.94
N ILE A 132 0.30 5.02 -1.35
CA ILE A 132 0.80 6.37 -1.67
C ILE A 132 1.10 6.47 -3.17
N LYS A 133 1.79 5.48 -3.74
CA LYS A 133 2.10 5.45 -5.18
C LYS A 133 0.82 5.37 -6.03
N VAL A 134 -0.13 4.53 -5.65
CA VAL A 134 -1.40 4.32 -6.36
C VAL A 134 -2.24 5.59 -6.38
N ALA A 135 -2.42 6.28 -5.25
CA ALA A 135 -3.16 7.54 -5.19
C ALA A 135 -2.60 8.60 -6.18
N GLY A 136 -1.26 8.68 -6.29
CA GLY A 136 -0.61 9.53 -7.29
C GLY A 136 -0.83 9.06 -8.75
N ILE A 137 -0.81 7.75 -9.00
CA ILE A 137 -1.05 7.18 -10.33
C ILE A 137 -2.49 7.44 -10.78
N PHE A 138 -3.48 7.18 -9.92
CA PHE A 138 -4.90 7.37 -10.21
C PHE A 138 -5.21 8.84 -10.49
N SER A 139 -4.67 9.75 -9.67
CA SER A 139 -4.78 11.20 -9.90
C SER A 139 -4.20 11.61 -11.25
N ARG A 140 -3.02 11.10 -11.60
CA ARG A 140 -2.41 11.36 -12.91
C ARG A 140 -3.24 10.82 -14.07
N LEU A 141 -3.71 9.58 -13.99
CA LEU A 141 -4.51 8.95 -15.03
C LEU A 141 -5.82 9.73 -15.26
N SER A 142 -6.45 10.21 -14.19
CA SER A 142 -7.64 11.05 -14.30
C SER A 142 -7.33 12.40 -14.96
N ILE A 143 -6.34 13.13 -14.45
CA ILE A 143 -6.06 14.52 -14.86
C ILE A 143 -5.43 14.59 -16.25
N ARG A 144 -4.43 13.74 -16.53
CA ARG A 144 -3.66 13.77 -17.77
C ARG A 144 -4.34 12.97 -18.89
N ASP A 145 -4.88 11.80 -18.55
CA ASP A 145 -5.36 10.82 -19.55
C ASP A 145 -6.90 10.74 -19.62
N GLY A 146 -7.63 11.58 -18.87
CA GLY A 146 -9.08 11.66 -18.89
C GLY A 146 -9.81 10.44 -18.31
N LYS A 147 -9.09 9.55 -17.60
CA LYS A 147 -9.64 8.31 -17.04
C LYS A 147 -10.21 8.56 -15.64
N SER A 148 -11.33 9.28 -15.56
CA SER A 148 -11.92 9.73 -14.29
C SER A 148 -12.35 8.60 -13.34
N ALA A 149 -12.68 7.43 -13.88
CA ALA A 149 -13.10 6.26 -13.08
C ALA A 149 -12.06 5.82 -12.02
N TYR A 150 -10.77 6.13 -12.21
CA TYR A 150 -9.76 5.82 -11.20
C TYR A 150 -9.85 6.67 -9.92
N LEU A 151 -10.59 7.79 -9.95
CA LEU A 151 -10.81 8.60 -8.74
C LEU A 151 -11.73 7.88 -7.75
N ASP A 152 -12.58 6.96 -8.22
CA ASP A 152 -13.52 6.22 -7.39
C ASP A 152 -12.81 5.26 -6.41
N ASP A 153 -11.57 4.87 -6.72
CA ASP A 153 -10.72 4.00 -5.88
C ASP A 153 -9.83 4.77 -4.88
N ILE A 154 -9.73 6.11 -5.01
CA ILE A 154 -8.91 6.94 -4.12
C ILE A 154 -9.40 6.92 -2.66
N PRO A 155 -10.71 6.99 -2.34
CA PRO A 155 -11.17 6.97 -0.95
C PRO A 155 -10.69 5.73 -0.18
N MET A 156 -10.78 4.54 -0.78
CA MET A 156 -10.26 3.32 -0.17
C MET A 156 -8.74 3.37 -0.01
N THR A 157 -8.05 3.88 -1.02
CA THR A 157 -6.59 4.01 -1.00
C THR A 157 -6.12 4.93 0.14
N LEU A 158 -6.77 6.08 0.32
CA LEU A 158 -6.46 7.04 1.38
C LEU A 158 -6.83 6.52 2.77
N ASN A 159 -7.95 5.81 2.90
CA ASN A 159 -8.35 5.20 4.17
C ASN A 159 -7.25 4.29 4.70
N TYR A 160 -6.68 3.43 3.84
CA TYR A 160 -5.55 2.59 4.21
C TYR A 160 -4.31 3.40 4.64
N ILE A 161 -3.97 4.47 3.91
CA ILE A 161 -2.84 5.35 4.24
C ILE A 161 -3.01 5.96 5.64
N VAL A 162 -4.21 6.44 5.96
CA VAL A 162 -4.53 7.06 7.26
C VAL A 162 -4.47 6.02 8.37
N GLN A 163 -5.05 4.84 8.17
CA GLN A 163 -5.07 3.77 9.17
C GLN A 163 -3.66 3.27 9.52
N VAL A 164 -2.85 2.92 8.52
CA VAL A 164 -1.49 2.43 8.78
C VAL A 164 -0.63 3.51 9.41
N SER A 165 -0.72 4.76 8.94
CA SER A 165 0.08 5.84 9.54
C SER A 165 -0.27 6.11 11.01
N ALA A 166 -1.49 5.80 11.46
CA ALA A 166 -1.91 5.94 12.85
C ALA A 166 -1.31 4.89 13.79
N GLN A 167 -0.87 3.74 13.25
CA GLN A 167 -0.46 2.57 14.07
C GLN A 167 1.01 2.61 14.49
N TYR A 168 1.83 3.44 13.86
CA TYR A 168 3.28 3.41 14.04
C TYR A 168 3.82 4.77 14.46
N ASP A 169 4.53 4.81 15.59
CA ASP A 169 5.13 6.04 16.13
C ASP A 169 6.03 6.75 15.11
N GLY A 170 6.78 5.99 14.30
CA GLY A 170 7.65 6.51 13.24
C GLY A 170 6.89 7.23 12.10
N LEU A 171 5.56 7.09 12.04
CA LEU A 171 4.67 7.74 11.07
C LEU A 171 3.76 8.80 11.70
N SER A 172 3.87 9.06 13.01
CA SER A 172 2.99 9.98 13.74
C SER A 172 2.97 11.41 13.17
N GLU A 173 4.12 11.94 12.76
CA GLU A 173 4.20 13.26 12.11
C GLU A 173 3.46 13.28 10.76
N PHE A 174 3.62 12.20 9.97
CA PHE A 174 2.92 12.05 8.70
C PHE A 174 1.41 11.88 8.90
N HIS A 175 0.98 11.08 9.88
CA HIS A 175 -0.42 10.90 10.22
C HIS A 175 -1.09 12.22 10.62
N SER A 176 -0.46 12.97 11.53
CA SER A 176 -0.95 14.27 11.97
C SER A 176 -1.06 15.26 10.80
N TRP A 177 -0.06 15.24 9.91
CA TRP A 177 -0.07 16.05 8.71
C TRP A 177 -1.22 15.68 7.75
N LEU A 178 -1.47 14.39 7.52
CA LEU A 178 -2.63 13.93 6.72
C LEU A 178 -3.94 14.49 7.29
N GLN A 179 -4.16 14.34 8.59
CA GLN A 179 -5.38 14.81 9.26
C GLN A 179 -5.57 16.32 9.17
N GLN A 180 -4.50 17.11 9.26
CA GLN A 180 -4.57 18.57 9.32
C GLN A 180 -4.55 19.24 7.95
N ARG A 181 -3.87 18.63 6.97
CA ARG A 181 -3.57 19.29 5.68
C ARG A 181 -4.22 18.61 4.48
N VAL A 182 -4.48 17.30 4.54
CA VAL A 182 -4.97 16.53 3.40
C VAL A 182 -6.44 16.20 3.54
N LEU A 183 -6.85 15.57 4.64
CA LEU A 183 -8.24 15.14 4.86
C LEU A 183 -9.27 16.28 4.78
N PRO A 184 -8.99 17.51 5.28
CA PRO A 184 -9.95 18.61 5.17
C PRO A 184 -10.21 19.11 3.74
N LEU A 185 -9.38 18.70 2.76
CA LEU A 185 -9.53 19.07 1.36
C LEU A 185 -10.33 18.05 0.55
N LEU A 186 -10.67 16.90 1.14
CA LEU A 186 -11.46 15.88 0.46
C LEU A 186 -12.92 16.35 0.34
N ASN A 187 -13.53 16.11 -0.82
CA ASN A 187 -14.95 16.36 -1.07
C ASN A 187 -15.81 15.10 -0.89
N TYR A 188 -15.25 14.07 -0.25
CA TYR A 188 -15.88 12.80 0.06
C TYR A 188 -15.40 12.31 1.42
N ASP A 189 -16.22 11.49 2.07
CA ASP A 189 -15.83 10.79 3.28
C ASP A 189 -15.01 9.55 2.94
N LEU A 190 -14.08 9.21 3.83
CA LEU A 190 -13.38 7.93 3.74
C LEU A 190 -14.31 6.80 4.18
N PRO A 191 -14.31 5.64 3.49
CA PRO A 191 -15.19 4.55 3.85
C PRO A 191 -14.90 4.06 5.27
N ALA A 192 -15.95 3.91 6.08
CA ALA A 192 -15.87 3.09 7.27
C ALA A 192 -15.56 1.65 6.82
N LEU A 193 -14.51 1.04 7.36
CA LEU A 193 -14.39 -0.41 7.24
C LEU A 193 -15.52 -0.99 8.08
N GLU A 194 -16.30 -1.90 7.52
CA GLU A 194 -17.27 -2.68 8.30
C GLU A 194 -16.55 -3.22 9.52
N ALA A 195 -16.88 -2.66 10.68
CA ALA A 195 -16.37 -3.11 11.96
C ALA A 195 -16.93 -4.51 12.18
N GLU A 196 -16.02 -5.46 12.33
CA GLU A 196 -16.19 -6.72 13.08
C GLU A 196 -17.65 -7.18 13.25
N SER A 197 -18.09 -8.07 12.34
CA SER A 197 -19.18 -9.01 12.62
C SER A 197 -18.62 -10.40 12.88
#